data_AF-R9N378-F1
#
_entry.id   AF-R9N378-F1
#
_cell.length_a   1.000
_cell.length_b   1.000
_cell.length_c   1.000
_cell.angle_alpha   90.00
_cell.angle_beta   90.00
_cell.angle_gamma   90.00
#
_symmetry.space_group_name_H-M   'P 1'
#
loop_
_entity.id
_entity.type
_entity.pdbx_description
1 polymer ?
#
loop_
_entity_poly.entity_id
_entity_poly.type
_entity_poly.pdbx_seq_one_letter_code
_entity_poly.pdbx_strand_id
1 'polypeptide(L)'
;MAEKIRVTTDELRKLQEEWLNLFGQIEAGFAEMNELMGRLEQFFMGKPVEAVRSKQSIIQEQAADALEQLKTHLQKLTRMNQIYDQAEGENKNVITNN
;
A
#
# COMPACT_ATOMS: atom_id res chain seq x y z
N MET A 1 3.37 27.68 21.07
CA MET A 1 4.05 26.44 21.47
C MET A 1 4.01 25.52 20.26
N ALA A 2 5.10 25.41 19.51
CA ALA A 2 5.15 24.49 18.37
C ALA A 2 5.16 23.08 18.94
N GLU A 3 4.07 22.32 18.75
CA GLU A 3 4.07 20.88 18.99
C GLU A 3 5.25 20.31 18.22
N LYS A 4 6.26 19.84 18.96
CA LYS A 4 7.38 19.10 18.38
C LYS A 4 6.76 17.87 17.75
N ILE A 5 6.55 17.90 16.43
CA ILE A 5 6.39 16.72 15.59
C ILE A 5 7.71 15.98 15.69
N ARG A 6 7.89 15.26 16.80
CA ARG A 6 8.97 14.30 17.02
C ARG A 6 8.41 12.93 16.69
N VAL A 7 7.69 12.83 15.58
CA VAL A 7 7.53 11.54 14.91
C VAL A 7 8.88 11.33 14.24
N THR A 8 9.66 10.42 14.80
CA THR A 8 11.01 10.15 14.33
C THR A 8 10.89 9.60 12.91
N THR A 9 11.63 10.14 11.94
CA THR A 9 11.60 9.72 10.52
C THR A 9 11.69 8.20 10.35
N ASP A 10 12.41 7.53 11.26
CA ASP A 10 12.52 6.07 11.32
C ASP A 10 11.22 5.33 11.68
N GLU A 11 10.37 5.87 12.54
CA GLU A 11 9.07 5.27 12.89
C GLU A 11 8.09 5.37 11.73
N LEU A 12 8.08 6.50 11.01
CA LEU A 12 7.30 6.65 9.77
C LEU A 12 7.80 5.72 8.68
N ARG A 13 9.12 5.53 8.57
CA ARG A 13 9.72 4.61 7.59
C ARG A 13 9.32 3.16 7.87
N LYS A 14 9.41 2.70 9.12
CA LYS A 14 8.98 1.34 9.50
C LYS A 14 7.50 1.12 9.23
N LEU A 15 6.66 2.08 9.61
CA LEU A 15 5.22 2.01 9.36
C LEU A 15 4.97 1.93 7.84
N GLN A 16 5.62 2.77 7.05
CA GLN A 16 5.52 2.74 5.59
C GLN A 16 5.90 1.39 4.99
N GLU A 17 7.01 0.79 5.44
CA GLU A 17 7.45 -0.54 4.99
C GLU A 17 6.43 -1.63 5.32
N GLU A 18 5.86 -1.59 6.53
CA GLU A 18 4.81 -2.52 6.96
C GLU A 18 3.57 -2.41 6.05
N TRP A 19 3.08 -1.20 5.81
CA TRP A 19 1.92 -0.98 4.94
C TRP A 19 2.19 -1.38 3.48
N LEU A 20 3.40 -1.13 2.96
CA LEU A 20 3.79 -1.59 1.62
C LEU A 20 3.81 -3.12 1.52
N ASN A 21 4.32 -3.79 2.55
CA ASN A 21 4.32 -5.24 2.62
C ASN A 21 2.89 -5.81 2.66
N LEU A 22 2.03 -5.25 3.52
CA LEU A 22 0.61 -5.63 3.60
C LEU A 22 -0.11 -5.39 2.26
N PHE A 23 0.17 -4.26 1.59
CA PHE A 23 -0.37 -3.97 0.27
C PHE A 23 0.04 -5.02 -0.76
N GLY A 24 1.32 -5.40 -0.80
CA GLY A 24 1.82 -6.46 -1.68
C GLY A 24 1.18 -7.83 -1.40
N GLN A 25 0.92 -8.16 -0.13
CA GLN A 25 0.20 -9.39 0.24
C GLN A 25 -1.24 -9.40 -0.26
N ILE A 26 -1.93 -8.25 -0.23
CA ILE A 26 -3.29 -8.13 -0.76
C ILE A 26 -3.30 -8.29 -2.28
N GLU A 27 -2.37 -7.65 -2.99
CA GLU A 27 -2.23 -7.80 -4.45
C GLU A 27 -1.95 -9.27 -4.84
N ALA A 28 -1.06 -9.93 -4.11
CA ALA A 28 -0.77 -11.36 -4.31
C ALA A 28 -2.00 -12.24 -4.06
N GLY A 29 -2.76 -11.98 -2.99
CA GLY A 29 -4.00 -12.69 -2.69
C GLY A 29 -5.06 -12.52 -3.79
N PHE A 30 -5.17 -11.34 -4.40
CA PHE A 30 -6.05 -11.13 -5.53
C PHE A 30 -5.58 -11.83 -6.81
N ALA A 31 -4.27 -11.88 -7.06
CA ALA A 31 -3.73 -12.65 -8.17
C ALA A 31 -4.02 -14.16 -8.01
N GLU A 32 -3.80 -14.70 -6.81
CA GLU A 32 -4.12 -16.10 -6.50
C GLU A 32 -5.62 -16.40 -6.65
N MET A 33 -6.48 -15.53 -6.15
CA MET A 33 -7.93 -15.67 -6.30
C MET A 33 -8.36 -15.69 -7.77
N ASN A 34 -7.76 -14.83 -8.60
CA ASN A 34 -7.99 -14.82 -10.05
C ASN A 34 -7.55 -16.13 -10.72
N GLU A 35 -6.37 -16.65 -10.35
CA GLU A 35 -5.86 -17.92 -10.86
C GLU A 35 -6.78 -19.08 -10.48
N LEU A 36 -7.18 -19.16 -9.20
CA LEU A 36 -8.08 -20.18 -8.70
C LEU A 36 -9.44 -20.14 -9.40
N MET A 37 -9.98 -18.95 -9.67
CA MET A 37 -11.22 -18.85 -10.44
C MET A 37 -11.06 -19.24 -11.89
N GLY A 38 -9.96 -18.87 -12.54
CA GLY A 38 -9.65 -19.35 -13.88
C GLY A 38 -9.56 -20.88 -13.95
N ARG A 39 -8.96 -21.52 -12.93
CA ARG A 39 -8.93 -22.98 -12.81
C ARG A 39 -10.31 -23.57 -12.55
N LEU A 40 -11.13 -22.96 -11.69
CA LEU A 40 -12.47 -23.46 -11.40
C LEU A 40 -13.32 -23.52 -12.67
N GLU A 41 -13.25 -22.49 -13.50
CA GLU A 41 -14.03 -22.37 -14.74
C GLU A 41 -13.57 -23.29 -15.86
N GLN A 42 -12.33 -23.76 -15.81
CA GLN A 42 -11.84 -24.78 -16.73
C GLN A 42 -12.53 -26.13 -16.50
N PHE A 43 -12.91 -26.44 -15.26
CA PHE A 43 -13.46 -27.75 -14.87
C PHE A 43 -14.96 -27.71 -14.56
N PHE A 44 -15.51 -26.55 -14.21
CA PHE A 44 -16.89 -26.39 -13.76
C PHE A 44 -17.59 -25.24 -14.48
N MET A 45 -18.91 -25.39 -14.71
CA MET A 45 -19.75 -24.38 -15.35
C MET A 45 -21.13 -24.28 -14.69
N GLY A 46 -21.81 -23.17 -14.94
CA GLY A 46 -23.19 -22.92 -14.51
C GLY A 46 -23.31 -22.03 -13.26
N LYS A 47 -24.55 -21.92 -12.76
CA LYS A 47 -24.94 -20.96 -11.71
C LYS A 47 -24.05 -20.94 -10.47
N PRO A 48 -23.55 -22.07 -9.93
CA PRO A 48 -22.66 -22.03 -8.77
C PRO A 48 -21.33 -21.32 -9.07
N VAL A 49 -20.75 -21.54 -10.24
CA VAL A 49 -19.48 -20.90 -10.67
C VAL A 49 -19.70 -19.42 -10.93
N GLU A 50 -20.80 -19.05 -11.59
CA GLU A 50 -21.19 -17.65 -11.78
C GLU A 50 -21.38 -16.90 -10.46
N ALA A 51 -21.98 -17.55 -9.45
CA ALA A 51 -22.16 -16.96 -8.13
C ALA A 51 -20.82 -16.72 -7.42
N VAL A 52 -19.84 -17.62 -7.57
CA VAL A 52 -18.50 -17.42 -7.00
C VAL A 52 -17.77 -16.29 -7.74
N ARG A 53 -17.80 -16.25 -9.08
CA ARG A 53 -17.23 -15.15 -9.88
C ARG A 53 -17.86 -13.80 -9.53
N SER A 54 -19.18 -13.74 -9.33
CA SER A 54 -19.85 -12.51 -8.93
C SER A 54 -19.38 -12.02 -7.57
N LYS A 55 -19.26 -12.92 -6.58
CA LYS A 55 -18.73 -12.57 -5.25
C LYS A 55 -17.29 -12.09 -5.33
N GLN A 56 -16.46 -12.75 -6.13
CA GLN A 56 -15.07 -12.37 -6.38
C GLN A 56 -14.99 -10.92 -6.91
N SER A 57 -15.81 -10.61 -7.93
CA SER A 57 -15.85 -9.27 -8.53
C SER A 57 -16.25 -8.21 -7.50
N ILE A 58 -17.25 -8.48 -6.66
CA ILE A 58 -17.69 -7.55 -5.61
C ILE A 58 -16.56 -7.28 -4.62
N ILE A 59 -15.83 -8.32 -4.20
CA ILE A 59 -14.71 -8.17 -3.26
C ILE A 59 -13.59 -7.31 -3.87
N GLN A 60 -13.26 -7.55 -5.15
CA GLN A 60 -12.23 -6.77 -5.84
C GLN A 60 -12.64 -5.31 -6.01
N GLU A 61 -13.90 -5.06 -6.38
CA GLU A 61 -14.44 -3.72 -6.55
C GLU A 61 -14.46 -2.95 -5.22
N GLN A 62 -14.94 -3.58 -4.13
CA GLN A 62 -14.93 -3.00 -2.79
C GLN A 62 -13.51 -2.69 -2.28
N ALA A 63 -12.54 -3.52 -2.66
CA ALA A 63 -11.16 -3.31 -2.27
C ALA A 63 -10.42 -2.28 -3.14
N ALA A 64 -10.83 -2.09 -4.40
CA ALA A 64 -10.13 -1.23 -5.35
C ALA A 64 -9.99 0.21 -4.82
N ASP A 65 -11.10 0.81 -4.37
CA ASP A 65 -11.11 2.17 -3.85
C ASP A 65 -10.24 2.31 -2.60
N ALA A 66 -10.33 1.35 -1.67
CA ALA A 66 -9.56 1.36 -0.44
C ALA A 66 -8.05 1.19 -0.71
N LEU A 67 -7.69 0.33 -1.65
CA LEU A 67 -6.32 0.09 -2.07
C LEU A 67 -5.73 1.27 -2.82
N GLU A 68 -6.51 1.95 -3.67
CA GLU A 68 -6.07 3.15 -4.36
C GLU A 68 -5.80 4.31 -3.38
N GLN A 69 -6.68 4.48 -2.38
CA GLN A 69 -6.46 5.44 -1.31
C GLN A 69 -5.20 5.11 -0.51
N LEU A 70 -5.02 3.85 -0.10
CA LEU A 70 -3.84 3.41 0.64
C LEU A 70 -2.55 3.65 -0.17
N LYS A 71 -2.54 3.30 -1.45
CA LYS A 71 -1.41 3.56 -2.37
C LYS A 71 -1.07 5.05 -2.44
N THR A 72 -2.08 5.90 -2.54
CA THR A 72 -1.90 7.35 -2.56
C THR A 72 -1.30 7.87 -1.25
N HIS A 73 -1.76 7.36 -0.11
CA HIS A 73 -1.21 7.73 1.20
C HIS A 73 0.25 7.29 1.36
N LEU A 74 0.59 6.07 0.92
CA LEU A 74 1.96 5.58 0.96
C LEU A 74 2.90 6.39 0.07
N GLN A 75 2.46 6.79 -1.13
CA GLN A 75 3.25 7.67 -2.00
C GLN A 75 3.51 9.05 -1.37
N LYS A 76 2.52 9.61 -0.66
CA LYS A 76 2.68 10.87 0.06
C LYS A 76 3.70 10.72 1.20
N LEU A 77 3.63 9.63 1.97
CA LEU A 77 4.60 9.32 3.03
C LEU A 77 6.03 9.18 2.48
N THR A 78 6.22 8.50 1.34
CA THR A 78 7.55 8.43 0.68
C THR A 78 8.10 9.82 0.39
N ARG A 79 7.28 10.71 -0.18
CA ARG A 79 7.69 12.06 -0.53
C ARG A 79 8.03 12.89 0.71
N MET A 80 7.25 12.75 1.79
CA MET A 80 7.54 13.44 3.04
C MET A 80 8.88 12.98 3.62
N ASN A 81 9.14 11.68 3.67
CA ASN A 81 10.43 11.15 4.14
C ASN A 81 11.61 11.70 3.31
N GLN A 82 11.47 11.76 1.98
CA GLN A 82 12.51 12.35 1.11
C GLN A 82 12.77 13.83 1.38
N ILE A 83 11.71 14.62 1.59
CA ILE A 83 11.85 16.06 1.90
C ILE A 83 12.53 16.26 3.26
N TYR A 84 12.18 15.45 4.27
CA TYR A 84 12.82 15.51 5.58
C TYR A 84 14.30 15.11 5.53
N ASP A 85 14.63 14.02 4.83
CA ASP A 85 16.02 13.58 4.64
C ASP A 85 16.85 14.65 3.92
N GLN A 86 16.29 15.31 2.90
CA GLN A 86 16.94 16.43 2.20
C GLN A 86 17.16 17.64 3.12
N ALA A 87 16.13 18.06 3.87
CA ALA A 87 16.22 19.20 4.79
C ALA A 87 17.21 18.95 5.94
N GLU A 88 17.31 17.71 6.45
CA GLU A 88 18.30 17.36 7.46
C GLU A 88 19.73 17.37 6.90
N GLY A 89 19.92 16.90 5.65
CA GLY A 89 21.20 16.96 4.95
C GLY A 89 21.67 18.40 4.68
N GLU A 90 20.77 19.25 4.21
CA GLU A 90 21.04 20.68 3.99
C GLU A 90 21.38 21.40 5.30
N ASN A 91 20.65 21.14 6.39
CA ASN A 91 20.96 21.72 7.70
C ASN A 91 22.31 21.25 8.27
N LYS A 92 22.68 19.97 8.11
CA LYS A 92 24.01 19.47 8.53
C LYS A 92 25.15 20.14 7.76
N ASN A 93 24.96 20.41 6.47
CA ASN A 93 25.94 21.10 5.64
C ASN A 93 26.09 22.59 5.98
N VAL A 94 25.02 23.25 6.46
CA VAL A 94 25.09 24.65 6.92
C VAL A 94 25.80 24.78 8.27
N ILE A 95 25.63 23.81 9.18
CA ILE A 95 26.28 23.83 10.51
C ILE A 95 27.77 23.50 10.43
N THR A 96 28.21 22.74 9.42
CA THR A 96 29.62 22.37 9.23
C THR A 96 30.44 23.41 8.44
N ASN A 97 29.79 24.37 7.78
CA ASN A 97 30.42 25.45 7.02
C ASN A 97 30.44 26.81 7.74
N ASN A 98 30.12 26.85 9.04
CA ASN A 98 30.36 27.99 9.94
C ASN A 98 31.42 27.62 10.98
#